data_AF-A0A4D4N3R6-F1
#
_entry.id   AF-A0A4D4N3R6-F1
#
_cell.length_a   1.000
_cell.length_b   1.000
_cell.length_c   1.000
_cell.angle_alpha   90.00
_cell.angle_beta   90.00
_cell.angle_gamma   90.00
#
_symmetry.space_group_name_H-M   'P 1'
#
loop_
_entity.id
_entity.type
_entity.pdbx_description
1 polymer ?
#
loop_
_entity_poly.entity_id
_entity_poly.type
_entity_poly.pdbx_seq_one_letter_code
_entity_poly.pdbx_strand_id
1 'polypeptide(L)' 'MERESDAFDALDLQLLAALELAGRAPFSRIAAVLGVSDQTVARRYRD' A
#
# COMPACT_ATOMS: atom_id res chain seq x y z
N MET A 1 8.41 16.55 21.53
CA MET A 1 8.86 15.82 20.32
C MET A 1 7.61 15.21 19.71
N GLU A 2 6.89 16.00 18.94
CA GLU A 2 5.70 15.52 18.23
C GLU A 2 6.20 14.56 17.15
N ARG A 3 5.71 13.32 17.16
CA ARG A 3 5.80 12.49 15.94
C ARG A 3 4.83 13.15 14.98
N GLU A 4 5.35 13.93 14.05
CA GLU A 4 4.64 14.22 12.81
C GLU A 4 4.30 12.85 12.23
N SER A 5 3.03 12.47 12.37
CA SER A 5 2.57 11.22 11.80
C SER A 5 2.58 11.48 10.31
N ASP A 6 3.52 10.88 9.58
CA ASP A 6 3.51 10.91 8.13
C ASP A 6 2.10 10.53 7.70
N ALA A 7 1.37 11.51 7.17
CA ALA A 7 -0.02 11.32 6.83
C ALA A 7 -0.05 10.29 5.70
N PHE A 8 -0.72 9.15 5.91
CA PHE A 8 -0.90 8.15 4.87
C PHE A 8 -1.45 8.82 3.62
N ASP A 9 -0.76 8.61 2.51
CA ASP A 9 -1.20 9.18 1.25
C ASP A 9 -2.35 8.35 0.66
N ALA A 10 -2.96 8.85 -0.41
CA ALA A 10 -4.10 8.19 -1.04
C ALA A 10 -3.79 6.75 -1.49
N LEU A 11 -2.55 6.47 -1.91
CA LEU A 11 -2.15 5.16 -2.37
C LEU A 11 -1.89 4.21 -1.18
N ASP A 12 -1.48 4.71 -0.02
CA ASP A 12 -1.38 3.91 1.20
C ASP A 12 -2.77 3.47 1.69
N LEU A 13 -3.75 4.38 1.65
CA LEU A 13 -5.14 4.07 1.99
C LEU A 13 -5.74 3.04 1.03
N GLN A 14 -5.44 3.15 -0.27
CA GLN A 14 -5.89 2.18 -1.27
C GLN A 14 -5.22 0.80 -1.09
N LEU A 15 -3.93 0.78 -0.74
CA LEU A 15 -3.22 -0.46 -0.43
C LEU A 15 -3.83 -1.13 0.82
N LEU A 16 -4.14 -0.36 1.86
CA LEU A 16 -4.81 -0.87 3.06
C LEU A 16 -6.17 -1.49 2.70
N ALA A 17 -7.01 -0.77 1.94
CA ALA A 17 -8.31 -1.28 1.51
C ALA A 17 -8.19 -2.58 0.69
N ALA A 18 -7.20 -2.69 -0.19
CA ALA A 18 -6.95 -3.91 -0.94
C ALA A 18 -6.54 -5.10 -0.04
N LEU A 19 -5.74 -4.84 1.00
CA LEU A 19 -5.30 -5.86 1.96
C LEU A 19 -6.41 -6.28 2.93
N GLU A 20 -7.31 -5.38 3.33
CA GLU A 20 -8.50 -5.73 4.10
C GLU A 20 -9.40 -6.72 3.35
N LEU A 21 -9.56 -6.51 2.03
CA LEU A 21 -10.35 -7.40 1.18
C LEU A 21 -9.62 -8.71 0.84
N ALA A 22 -8.30 -8.65 0.66
CA ALA A 22 -7.51 -9.79 0.16
C ALA A 22 -6.07 -9.81 0.72
N GLY A 23 -5.91 -9.96 2.04
CA GLY A 23 -4.61 -9.86 2.73
C GLY A 23 -3.55 -10.93 2.39
N ARG A 24 -3.86 -11.89 1.53
CA ARG A 24 -2.91 -12.88 0.97
C ARG A 24 -2.71 -12.72 -0.54
N ALA A 25 -3.30 -11.70 -1.16
CA ALA A 25 -3.07 -11.40 -2.56
C ALA A 25 -1.58 -11.10 -2.79
N PRO A 26 -0.99 -11.59 -3.89
CA PRO A 26 0.37 -11.22 -4.24
C PRO A 26 0.43 -9.72 -4.56
N PHE A 27 1.55 -9.08 -4.24
CA PHE A 27 1.73 -7.64 -4.51
C PHE A 27 1.57 -7.30 -5.99
N SER A 28 1.91 -8.21 -6.90
CA SER A 28 1.65 -8.04 -8.33
C SER A 28 0.18 -7.85 -8.67
N ARG A 29 -0.71 -8.58 -8.00
CA ARG A 29 -2.17 -8.43 -8.18
C ARG A 29 -2.65 -7.09 -7.65
N ILE A 30 -2.15 -6.67 -6.48
CA ILE A 30 -2.53 -5.39 -5.87
C ILE A 30 -2.01 -4.23 -6.73
N ALA A 31 -0.75 -4.29 -7.16
CA ALA A 31 -0.11 -3.30 -8.02
C ALA A 31 -0.86 -3.11 -9.35
N ALA A 32 -1.31 -4.19 -9.97
CA ALA A 32 -2.12 -4.14 -11.20
C ALA A 32 -3.46 -3.40 -10.98
N VAL A 33 -4.12 -3.59 -9.84
CA VAL A 33 -5.39 -2.90 -9.50
C VAL A 33 -5.15 -1.43 -9.20
N LEU A 34 -4.05 -1.12 -8.50
CA LEU A 34 -3.70 0.25 -8.10
C LEU A 34 -3.00 1.05 -9.21
N GLY A 35 -2.68 0.42 -10.35
CA GLY A 35 -2.02 1.07 -11.48
C GLY A 35 -0.57 1.47 -11.21
N VAL A 36 0.12 0.74 -10.32
CA VAL A 36 1.52 1.00 -9.94
C VAL A 36 2.39 -0.23 -10.15
N SER A 37 3.70 -0.10 -9.94
CA SER A 37 4.63 -1.24 -9.97
C SER A 37 4.56 -2.05 -8.68
N ASP A 38 4.87 -3.35 -8.77
CA ASP A 38 5.07 -4.24 -7.62
C ASP A 38 6.09 -3.66 -6.62
N GLN A 39 7.15 -3.01 -7.13
CA GLN A 39 8.18 -2.39 -6.31
C GLN A 39 7.62 -1.21 -5.49
N THR A 40 6.69 -0.43 -6.06
CA THR A 40 6.01 0.67 -5.35
C THR A 40 5.21 0.13 -4.17
N VAL A 41 4.44 -0.95 -4.37
CA VAL A 41 3.68 -1.62 -3.31
C VAL A 41 4.61 -2.23 -2.26
N ALA A 42 5.67 -2.93 -2.70
CA ALA A 42 6.60 -3.61 -1.81
C ALA A 42 7.46 -2.66 -0.95
N ARG A 43 7.68 -1.42 -1.41
CA ARG A 43 8.35 -0.37 -0.62
C ARG A 43 7.44 0.12 0.49
N ARG A 44 6.21 0.53 0.14
CA ARG A 44 5.20 1.05 1.09
C ARG A 44 4.73 0.05 2.13
N TYR A 45 4.79 -1.24 1.82
CA TYR A 45 4.49 -2.27 2.83
C TYR A 45 5.56 -2.36 3.93
N ARG A 46 6.78 -1.86 3.70
CA ARG A 46 7.91 -1.95 4.64
C ARG A 46 8.20 -0.64 5.38
N ASP A 47 7.75 0.47 4.82
CA ASP A 47 7.88 1.82 5.39
C ASP A 47 6.78 2.04 6.45
#